data_AF-A0A8H2VFY2-F1
#
_entry.id   AF-A0A8H2VFY2-F1
#
_cell.length_a   1.000
_cell.length_b   1.000
_cell.length_c   1.000
_cell.angle_alpha   90.00
_cell.angle_beta   90.00
_cell.angle_gamma   90.00
#
_symmetry.space_group_name_H-M   'P 1'
#
loop_
_entity.id
_entity.type
_entity.pdbx_description
1 polymer ?
#
loop_
_entity_poly.entity_id
_entity_poly.type
_entity_poly.pdbx_seq_one_letter_code
_entity_poly.pdbx_strand_id
1 'polypeptide(L)'
;MKDNTSQTTKLLNNNEAEEHVALPCDRYSSRLTFYLSLTENYLMTVIFIIVTPIMSYVPLLLGLIGIPVVYLIASFLIELLLITTIPFTFSYEFIIKKMELAGQMKFYSEIVQHKPCSDPATWNTVGCHMKLYFQEHGYNMPLYDGSDYYMLFTKMASPLTFNTEPNPASNLSQNTVGNIEQSNNDQFDGGATINDKPQKERQLVYLETAKEKAIQTFRETEDRHWVSLYPELAF
;
A
#
# COMPACT_ATOMS: atom_id res chain seq x y z
N MET A 1 -16.46 48.59 -1.28
CA MET A 1 -17.27 47.54 -0.63
C MET A 1 -17.79 46.56 -1.70
N LYS A 2 -16.87 45.82 -2.33
CA LYS A 2 -17.14 44.76 -3.32
C LYS A 2 -15.88 43.90 -3.34
N ASP A 3 -15.78 42.94 -2.43
CA ASP A 3 -14.77 41.86 -2.46
C ASP A 3 -15.05 40.91 -1.29
N ASN A 4 -16.15 40.15 -1.38
CA ASN A 4 -16.34 39.00 -0.49
C ASN A 4 -17.09 37.87 -1.21
N THR A 5 -17.94 38.19 -2.18
CA THR A 5 -18.73 37.18 -2.90
C THR A 5 -17.89 36.25 -3.77
N SER A 6 -16.83 36.73 -4.45
CA SER A 6 -15.97 35.87 -5.29
C SER A 6 -15.13 34.87 -4.49
N GLN A 7 -14.83 35.16 -3.22
CA GLN A 7 -14.07 34.26 -2.36
C GLN A 7 -14.96 33.15 -1.77
N THR A 8 -16.21 33.48 -1.42
CA THR A 8 -17.19 32.51 -0.95
C THR A 8 -17.61 31.54 -2.06
N THR A 9 -17.75 32.01 -3.31
CA THR A 9 -18.11 31.12 -4.43
C THR A 9 -16.95 30.20 -4.85
N LYS A 10 -15.69 30.62 -4.71
CA LYS A 10 -14.52 29.74 -4.93
C LYS A 10 -14.34 28.69 -3.82
N LEU A 11 -14.63 29.04 -2.57
CA LEU A 11 -14.60 28.10 -1.44
C LEU A 11 -15.73 27.06 -1.52
N LEU A 12 -16.92 27.46 -2.01
CA LEU A 12 -18.04 26.52 -2.21
C LEU A 12 -17.77 25.54 -3.36
N ASN A 13 -17.21 26.03 -4.48
CA ASN A 13 -16.91 25.19 -5.65
C ASN A 13 -15.78 24.17 -5.41
N ASN A 14 -14.84 24.47 -4.51
CA ASN A 14 -13.79 23.52 -4.16
C ASN A 14 -14.32 22.38 -3.27
N ASN A 15 -15.34 22.64 -2.45
CA ASN A 15 -15.94 21.61 -1.60
C ASN A 15 -16.85 20.66 -2.39
N GLU A 16 -17.58 21.16 -3.40
CA GLU A 16 -18.42 20.30 -4.28
C GLU A 16 -17.57 19.50 -5.29
N ALA A 17 -16.38 19.99 -5.65
CA ALA A 17 -15.43 19.25 -6.50
C ALA A 17 -14.72 18.09 -5.78
N GLU A 18 -14.66 18.11 -4.44
CA GLU A 18 -14.20 16.98 -3.62
C GLU A 18 -15.27 15.88 -3.47
N GLU A 19 -16.54 16.16 -3.81
CA GLU A 19 -17.68 15.30 -3.49
C GLU A 19 -17.95 14.14 -4.48
N HIS A 20 -17.23 14.07 -5.61
CA HIS A 20 -17.38 12.97 -6.57
C HIS A 20 -16.06 12.51 -7.18
N VAL A 21 -15.07 12.20 -6.33
CA VAL A 21 -13.94 11.38 -6.80
C VAL A 21 -14.42 9.95 -6.99
N ALA A 22 -14.83 9.66 -8.21
CA ALA A 22 -15.24 8.33 -8.63
C ALA A 22 -14.12 7.32 -8.38
N LEU A 23 -14.44 6.22 -7.70
CA LEU A 23 -13.54 5.08 -7.54
C LEU A 23 -13.32 4.40 -8.89
N PRO A 24 -12.24 3.61 -9.06
CA PRO A 24 -12.04 2.84 -10.28
C PRO A 24 -13.23 1.93 -10.63
N CYS A 25 -13.96 1.42 -9.62
CA CYS A 25 -15.19 0.66 -9.82
C CYS A 25 -16.33 1.44 -10.49
N ASP A 26 -16.36 2.77 -10.37
CA ASP A 26 -17.38 3.61 -11.00
C ASP A 26 -17.05 3.90 -12.47
N ARG A 27 -15.75 3.85 -12.81
CA ARG A 27 -15.24 4.14 -14.16
C ARG A 27 -15.11 2.89 -15.03
N TYR A 28 -14.75 1.75 -14.45
CA TYR A 28 -14.54 0.49 -15.15
C TYR A 28 -15.62 -0.50 -14.76
N SER A 29 -16.23 -1.16 -15.75
CA SER A 29 -17.26 -2.18 -15.50
C SER A 29 -16.67 -3.50 -14.98
N SER A 30 -15.36 -3.70 -15.11
CA SER A 30 -14.68 -4.91 -14.63
C SER A 30 -13.29 -4.62 -14.07
N ARG A 31 -12.88 -5.41 -13.07
CA ARG A 31 -11.52 -5.40 -12.49
C ARG A 31 -10.46 -5.63 -13.56
N LEU A 32 -10.73 -6.50 -14.54
CA LEU A 32 -9.80 -6.77 -15.64
C LEU A 32 -9.57 -5.53 -16.51
N THR A 33 -10.63 -4.78 -16.85
CA THR A 33 -10.50 -3.54 -17.61
C THR A 33 -9.69 -2.50 -16.83
N PHE A 34 -9.89 -2.41 -15.52
CA PHE A 34 -9.08 -1.55 -14.66
C PHE A 34 -7.60 -1.96 -14.66
N TYR A 35 -7.29 -3.24 -14.43
CA TYR A 35 -5.90 -3.70 -14.44
C TYR A 35 -5.26 -3.48 -15.82
N LEU A 36 -6.00 -3.70 -16.90
CA LEU A 36 -5.53 -3.41 -18.26
C LEU A 36 -5.22 -1.92 -18.46
N SER A 37 -6.06 -1.03 -17.94
CA SER A 37 -5.78 0.42 -17.97
C SER A 37 -4.53 0.79 -17.17
N LEU A 38 -4.29 0.12 -16.03
CA LEU A 38 -3.08 0.31 -15.23
C LEU A 38 -1.83 -0.20 -15.96
N THR A 39 -2.01 -1.22 -16.80
CA THR A 39 -0.96 -1.75 -17.68
C THR A 39 -0.73 -0.93 -18.93
N GLU A 40 -1.39 0.22 -19.17
CA GLU A 40 -0.97 1.12 -20.28
C GLU A 40 0.50 1.55 -20.11
N ASN A 41 0.97 1.72 -18.88
CA ASN A 41 2.38 1.93 -18.56
C ASN A 41 3.26 0.68 -18.77
N TYR A 42 2.65 -0.51 -18.79
CA TYR A 42 3.29 -1.82 -19.01
C TYR A 42 2.95 -2.42 -20.37
N LEU A 43 2.37 -1.65 -21.30
CA LEU A 43 1.96 -2.12 -22.63
C LEU A 43 3.16 -2.73 -23.35
N MET A 44 4.33 -2.11 -23.21
CA MET A 44 5.59 -2.61 -23.74
C MET A 44 5.99 -3.96 -23.11
N THR A 45 5.75 -4.16 -21.81
CA THR A 45 5.98 -5.44 -21.12
C THR A 45 5.02 -6.52 -21.62
N VAL A 46 3.75 -6.20 -21.81
CA VAL A 46 2.74 -7.14 -22.35
C VAL A 46 3.06 -7.52 -23.79
N ILE A 47 3.40 -6.54 -24.64
CA ILE A 47 3.85 -6.77 -26.01
C ILE A 47 5.10 -7.66 -26.00
N PHE A 48 6.06 -7.40 -25.10
CA PHE A 48 7.26 -8.20 -24.99
C PHE A 48 6.96 -9.67 -24.62
N ILE A 49 6.04 -9.92 -23.70
CA ILE A 49 5.61 -11.27 -23.31
C ILE A 49 4.95 -12.02 -24.47
N ILE A 50 4.22 -11.34 -25.36
CA ILE A 50 3.53 -11.99 -26.49
C ILE A 50 4.46 -12.15 -27.70
N VAL A 51 5.27 -11.14 -28.02
CA VAL A 51 6.12 -11.13 -29.22
C VAL A 51 7.33 -12.04 -29.07
N THR A 52 7.95 -12.08 -27.89
CA THR A 52 9.14 -12.89 -27.62
C THR A 52 8.94 -14.39 -27.90
N PRO A 53 7.86 -15.06 -27.44
CA PRO A 53 7.63 -16.46 -27.76
C PRO A 53 7.38 -16.65 -29.25
N ILE A 54 6.58 -15.79 -29.89
CA ILE A 54 6.33 -15.89 -31.34
C ILE A 54 7.65 -15.86 -32.13
N MET A 55 8.55 -14.96 -31.77
CA MET A 55 9.87 -14.85 -32.39
C MET A 55 10.79 -16.03 -32.07
N SER A 56 10.66 -16.66 -30.91
CA SER A 56 11.45 -17.84 -30.54
C SER A 56 10.95 -19.13 -31.21
N TYR A 57 9.66 -19.23 -31.55
CA TYR A 57 9.08 -20.37 -32.28
C TYR A 57 9.36 -20.37 -33.79
N VAL A 58 9.55 -19.20 -34.43
CA VAL A 58 9.77 -19.09 -35.89
C VAL A 58 11.03 -19.86 -36.37
N PRO A 59 12.20 -19.76 -35.71
CA PRO A 59 13.39 -20.55 -36.06
C PRO A 59 13.21 -22.06 -35.89
N LEU A 60 12.39 -22.48 -34.93
CA LEU A 60 12.05 -23.90 -34.70
C LEU A 60 11.26 -24.47 -35.89
N LEU A 61 10.30 -23.69 -36.42
CA LEU A 61 9.53 -24.06 -37.60
C LEU A 61 10.37 -24.13 -38.88
N LEU A 62 11.44 -23.33 -38.97
CA LEU A 62 12.36 -23.29 -40.10
C LEU A 62 13.42 -24.42 -40.07
N GLY A 63 13.41 -25.30 -39.07
CA GLY A 63 14.29 -26.46 -39.00
C GLY A 63 15.77 -26.11 -38.75
N LEU A 64 16.07 -24.92 -38.22
CA LEU A 64 17.42 -24.57 -37.76
C LEU A 64 17.70 -25.37 -36.47
N ILE A 65 18.72 -26.21 -36.45
CA ILE A 65 19.02 -27.07 -35.28
C ILE A 65 20.21 -26.50 -34.50
N GLY A 66 20.09 -26.41 -33.17
CA GLY A 66 21.17 -26.03 -32.24
C GLY A 66 20.96 -24.67 -31.56
N ILE A 67 21.26 -23.58 -32.26
CA ILE A 67 21.12 -22.19 -31.76
C ILE A 67 19.69 -21.86 -31.25
N PRO A 68 18.60 -22.28 -31.92
CA PRO A 68 17.26 -21.89 -31.47
C PRO A 68 16.77 -22.65 -30.22
N VAL A 69 17.36 -23.80 -29.87
CA VAL A 69 16.97 -24.53 -28.65
C VAL A 69 17.42 -23.77 -27.40
N VAL A 70 18.65 -23.24 -27.40
CA VAL A 70 19.16 -22.43 -26.28
C VAL A 70 18.37 -21.13 -26.15
N TYR A 71 18.03 -20.48 -27.27
CA TYR A 71 17.21 -19.27 -27.27
C TYR A 71 15.80 -19.52 -26.75
N LEU A 72 15.17 -20.65 -27.10
CA LEU A 72 13.85 -21.04 -26.60
C LEU A 72 13.88 -21.26 -25.09
N ILE A 73 14.87 -21.98 -24.57
CA ILE A 73 15.02 -22.19 -23.13
C ILE A 73 15.21 -20.83 -22.41
N ALA A 74 16.04 -19.95 -22.95
CA ALA A 74 16.26 -18.62 -22.38
C ALA A 74 14.99 -17.75 -22.41
N SER A 75 14.23 -17.76 -23.52
CA SER A 75 12.96 -17.02 -23.63
C SER A 75 11.95 -17.53 -22.61
N PHE A 76 11.82 -18.86 -22.48
CA PHE A 76 10.93 -19.49 -21.51
C PHE A 76 11.27 -19.10 -20.07
N LEU A 77 12.55 -19.09 -19.71
CA LEU A 77 12.99 -18.66 -18.37
C LEU A 77 12.69 -17.18 -18.11
N ILE A 78 12.88 -16.31 -19.10
CA ILE A 78 12.55 -14.88 -18.99
C ILE A 78 11.04 -14.69 -18.85
N GLU A 79 10.23 -15.41 -19.63
CA GLU A 79 8.76 -15.38 -19.52
C GLU A 79 8.29 -15.85 -18.15
N LEU A 80 8.88 -16.92 -17.61
CA LEU A 80 8.56 -17.41 -16.26
C LEU A 80 8.92 -16.38 -15.18
N LEU A 81 10.03 -15.65 -15.34
CA LEU A 81 10.39 -14.54 -14.46
C LEU A 81 9.40 -13.36 -14.58
N LEU A 82 8.95 -13.02 -15.79
CA LEU A 82 7.98 -11.95 -16.00
C LEU A 82 6.61 -12.31 -15.43
N ILE A 83 6.15 -13.55 -15.64
CA ILE A 83 4.88 -14.06 -15.09
C ILE A 83 4.88 -14.04 -13.57
N THR A 84 6.02 -14.25 -12.91
CA THR A 84 6.12 -14.23 -11.45
C THR A 84 6.26 -12.81 -10.87
N THR A 85 6.90 -11.89 -11.61
CA THR A 85 7.12 -10.51 -11.15
C THR A 85 5.89 -9.62 -11.30
N ILE A 86 5.07 -9.82 -12.34
CA ILE A 86 3.82 -9.07 -12.54
C ILE A 86 2.89 -9.18 -11.32
N PRO A 87 2.39 -10.36 -10.91
CA PRO A 87 1.47 -10.48 -9.76
C PRO A 87 2.10 -10.00 -8.46
N PHE A 88 3.42 -10.07 -8.32
CA PHE A 88 4.13 -9.49 -7.18
C PHE A 88 3.94 -7.96 -7.10
N THR A 89 4.01 -7.25 -8.23
CA THR A 89 3.77 -5.78 -8.25
C THR A 89 2.32 -5.39 -7.93
N PHE A 90 1.37 -6.32 -8.10
CA PHE A 90 -0.03 -6.14 -7.71
C PHE A 90 -0.33 -6.63 -6.29
N SER A 91 0.65 -7.19 -5.58
CA SER A 91 0.44 -7.73 -4.23
C SER A 91 0.27 -6.62 -3.19
N TYR A 92 -0.57 -6.88 -2.18
CA TYR A 92 -0.72 -5.98 -1.03
C TYR A 92 0.60 -5.72 -0.32
N GLU A 93 1.49 -6.71 -0.25
CA GLU A 93 2.83 -6.54 0.33
C GLU A 93 3.64 -5.47 -0.40
N PHE A 94 3.56 -5.44 -1.74
CA PHE A 94 4.22 -4.43 -2.55
C PHE A 94 3.59 -3.05 -2.35
N ILE A 95 2.26 -2.98 -2.30
CA ILE A 95 1.52 -1.73 -2.02
C ILE A 95 1.95 -1.15 -0.68
N ILE A 96 1.98 -1.96 0.38
CA ILE A 96 2.37 -1.52 1.73
C ILE A 96 3.83 -1.08 1.76
N LYS A 97 4.74 -1.81 1.10
CA LYS A 97 6.16 -1.42 0.99
C LYS A 97 6.37 -0.12 0.22
N LYS A 98 5.57 0.12 -0.82
CA LYS A 98 5.63 1.34 -1.63
C LYS A 98 5.02 2.54 -0.91
N MET A 99 4.13 2.29 0.05
CA MET A 99 3.46 3.31 0.83
C MET A 99 4.40 3.86 1.89
N GLU A 100 4.83 5.11 1.69
CA GLU A 100 5.63 5.85 2.66
C GLU A 100 4.90 5.96 4.01
N LEU A 101 5.66 6.17 5.09
CA LEU A 101 5.15 6.38 6.44
C LEU A 101 4.01 7.40 6.50
N ALA A 102 4.15 8.54 5.79
CA ALA A 102 3.12 9.57 5.73
C ALA A 102 1.81 9.04 5.13
N GLY A 103 1.90 8.21 4.08
CA GLY A 103 0.74 7.53 3.49
C GLY A 103 0.09 6.56 4.48
N GLN A 104 0.87 5.76 5.19
CA GLN A 104 0.36 4.83 6.22
C GLN A 104 -0.36 5.57 7.34
N MET A 105 0.23 6.67 7.83
CA MET A 105 -0.41 7.51 8.84
C MET A 105 -1.72 8.11 8.32
N LYS A 106 -1.72 8.62 7.09
CA LYS A 106 -2.91 9.19 6.45
C LYS A 106 -4.01 8.14 6.30
N PHE A 107 -3.67 6.93 5.86
CA PHE A 107 -4.63 5.82 5.75
C PHE A 107 -5.27 5.46 7.09
N TYR A 108 -4.49 5.30 8.16
CA TYR A 108 -5.05 5.05 9.49
C TYR A 108 -5.91 6.22 10.00
N SER A 109 -5.52 7.47 9.69
CA SER A 109 -6.32 8.64 10.08
C SER A 109 -7.69 8.66 9.41
N GLU A 110 -7.77 8.28 8.12
CA GLU A 110 -9.04 8.20 7.39
C GLU A 110 -9.95 7.11 7.97
N ILE A 111 -9.38 5.97 8.37
CA ILE A 111 -10.14 4.88 9.03
C ILE A 111 -10.72 5.35 10.36
N VAL A 112 -9.94 6.07 11.18
CA VAL A 112 -10.41 6.60 12.46
C VAL A 112 -11.51 7.65 12.27
N GLN A 113 -11.41 8.47 11.22
CA GLN A 113 -12.37 9.53 10.92
C GLN A 113 -13.69 8.98 10.38
N HIS A 114 -13.63 8.09 9.38
CA HIS A 114 -14.81 7.61 8.66
C HIS A 114 -15.43 6.36 9.27
N LYS A 115 -14.71 5.67 10.17
CA LYS A 115 -15.20 4.51 10.93
C LYS A 115 -15.83 3.46 10.00
N PRO A 116 -15.07 2.89 9.05
CA PRO A 116 -15.60 1.86 8.18
C PRO A 116 -15.88 0.56 8.97
N CYS A 117 -16.81 -0.26 8.49
CA CYS A 117 -17.09 -1.60 9.01
C CYS A 117 -16.73 -2.67 7.95
N SER A 118 -17.00 -3.96 8.20
CA SER A 118 -16.67 -5.02 7.23
C SER A 118 -17.45 -4.96 5.90
N ASP A 119 -18.43 -4.06 5.77
CA ASP A 119 -19.14 -3.82 4.50
C ASP A 119 -18.27 -3.02 3.52
N PRO A 120 -17.94 -3.56 2.32
CA PRO A 120 -17.14 -2.88 1.30
C PRO A 120 -17.63 -1.48 0.94
N ALA A 121 -18.94 -1.22 1.01
CA ALA A 121 -19.50 0.10 0.68
C ALA A 121 -19.00 1.20 1.62
N THR A 122 -18.78 0.87 2.89
CA THR A 122 -18.28 1.84 3.89
C THR A 122 -16.81 2.21 3.67
N TRP A 123 -16.05 1.35 2.98
CA TRP A 123 -14.67 1.59 2.63
C TRP A 123 -14.50 2.45 1.38
N ASN A 124 -15.56 2.67 0.59
CA ASN A 124 -15.48 3.48 -0.63
C ASN A 124 -15.02 4.90 -0.32
N THR A 125 -15.54 5.54 0.73
CA THR A 125 -15.14 6.90 1.12
C THR A 125 -13.64 6.97 1.46
N VAL A 126 -13.14 6.00 2.26
CA VAL A 126 -11.70 5.88 2.57
C VAL A 126 -10.89 5.67 1.29
N GLY A 127 -11.41 4.85 0.38
CA GLY A 127 -10.79 4.58 -0.92
C GLY A 127 -10.69 5.81 -1.81
N CYS A 128 -11.73 6.65 -1.88
CA CYS A 128 -11.72 7.92 -2.61
C CYS A 128 -10.62 8.85 -2.10
N HIS A 129 -10.56 9.06 -0.78
CA HIS A 129 -9.57 9.95 -0.17
C HIS A 129 -8.14 9.42 -0.37
N MET A 130 -7.94 8.10 -0.27
CA MET A 130 -6.63 7.51 -0.50
C MET A 130 -6.21 7.54 -1.96
N LYS A 131 -7.14 7.35 -2.89
CA LYS A 131 -6.87 7.49 -4.32
C LYS A 131 -6.38 8.91 -4.64
N LEU A 132 -7.06 9.94 -4.13
CA LEU A 132 -6.61 11.33 -4.27
C LEU A 132 -5.19 11.51 -3.72
N TYR A 133 -4.97 11.05 -2.50
CA TYR A 133 -3.66 11.15 -1.85
C TYR A 133 -2.57 10.49 -2.69
N PHE A 134 -2.79 9.28 -3.21
CA PHE A 134 -1.83 8.60 -4.06
C PHE A 134 -1.59 9.33 -5.38
N GLN A 135 -2.64 9.86 -6.01
CA GLN A 135 -2.54 10.63 -7.25
C GLN A 135 -1.71 11.91 -7.08
N GLU A 136 -1.89 12.63 -5.97
CA GLU A 136 -1.10 13.82 -5.62
C GLU A 136 0.39 13.49 -5.44
N HIS A 137 0.70 12.30 -4.94
CA HIS A 137 2.07 11.84 -4.71
C HIS A 137 2.64 11.05 -5.90
N GLY A 138 1.94 11.01 -7.05
CA GLY A 138 2.40 10.35 -8.27
C GLY A 138 2.36 8.82 -8.22
N TYR A 139 1.62 8.24 -7.28
CA TYR A 139 1.45 6.80 -7.14
C TYR A 139 0.15 6.32 -7.78
N ASN A 140 0.27 5.37 -8.70
CA ASN A 140 -0.88 4.60 -9.19
C ASN A 140 -0.91 3.27 -8.43
N MET A 141 -1.81 3.16 -7.45
CA MET A 141 -2.01 1.94 -6.68
C MET A 141 -3.10 1.07 -7.33
N PRO A 142 -2.91 -0.27 -7.42
CA PRO A 142 -3.86 -1.17 -8.04
C PRO A 142 -5.04 -1.54 -7.12
N LEU A 143 -5.69 -0.54 -6.53
CA LEU A 143 -6.86 -0.70 -5.64
C LEU A 143 -8.12 -0.30 -6.41
N TYR A 144 -9.09 -1.21 -6.53
CA TYR A 144 -10.25 -1.07 -7.41
C TYR A 144 -11.50 -0.56 -6.69
N ASP A 145 -11.83 -1.11 -5.54
CA ASP A 145 -13.03 -0.81 -4.75
C ASP A 145 -12.74 -0.82 -3.25
N GLY A 146 -13.74 -0.50 -2.43
CA GLY A 146 -13.64 -0.54 -0.97
C GLY A 146 -13.20 -1.89 -0.39
N SER A 147 -13.46 -3.00 -1.06
CA SER A 147 -13.01 -4.32 -0.59
C SER A 147 -11.48 -4.46 -0.64
N ASP A 148 -10.83 -3.85 -1.62
CA ASP A 148 -9.37 -3.86 -1.72
C ASP A 148 -8.73 -3.00 -0.61
N TYR A 149 -9.37 -1.89 -0.21
CA TYR A 149 -8.94 -1.08 0.93
C TYR A 149 -9.15 -1.79 2.27
N TYR A 150 -10.26 -2.52 2.43
CA TYR A 150 -10.48 -3.39 3.58
C TYR A 150 -9.40 -4.50 3.67
N MET A 151 -9.09 -5.15 2.54
CA MET A 151 -8.06 -6.18 2.48
C MET A 151 -6.66 -5.60 2.75
N LEU A 152 -6.37 -4.39 2.28
CA LEU A 152 -5.15 -3.66 2.62
C LEU A 152 -5.06 -3.39 4.13
N PHE A 153 -6.16 -2.95 4.75
CA PHE A 153 -6.21 -2.72 6.19
C PHE A 153 -6.00 -3.99 7.00
N THR A 154 -6.69 -5.09 6.68
CA THR A 154 -6.53 -6.37 7.41
C THR A 154 -5.09 -6.90 7.31
N LYS A 155 -4.46 -6.76 6.13
CA LYS A 155 -3.04 -7.07 5.91
C LYS A 155 -2.13 -6.22 6.79
N MET A 156 -2.33 -4.90 6.82
CA MET A 156 -1.54 -3.97 7.64
C MET A 156 -1.78 -4.15 9.14
N ALA A 157 -2.99 -4.51 9.54
CA ALA A 157 -3.41 -4.71 10.93
C ALA A 157 -2.87 -6.02 11.52
N SER A 158 -2.63 -7.03 10.69
CA SER A 158 -2.09 -8.33 11.11
C SER A 158 -0.73 -8.16 11.82
N PRO A 159 -0.46 -8.95 12.88
CA PRO A 159 0.84 -8.94 13.57
C PRO A 159 1.95 -9.60 12.76
N LEU A 160 1.63 -10.26 11.63
CA LEU A 160 2.65 -10.76 10.72
C LEU A 160 3.09 -9.66 9.76
N THR A 161 4.42 -9.50 9.68
CA THR A 161 5.17 -8.75 8.67
C THR A 161 5.01 -7.24 8.71
N PHE A 162 5.90 -6.54 9.43
CA PHE A 162 6.75 -5.45 8.90
C PHE A 162 7.93 -5.18 9.84
N ASN A 163 8.64 -6.23 10.26
CA ASN A 163 10.00 -6.11 10.79
C ASN A 163 10.95 -6.82 9.81
N THR A 164 11.56 -6.06 8.92
CA THR A 164 12.77 -6.50 8.22
C THR A 164 13.76 -5.34 8.23
N GLU A 165 14.33 -5.10 9.40
CA GLU A 165 15.78 -4.98 9.49
C GLU A 165 16.29 -6.30 10.11
N PRO A 166 17.23 -7.01 9.46
CA PRO A 166 17.91 -8.11 10.11
C PRO A 166 18.90 -7.50 11.10
N ASN A 167 18.47 -7.29 12.33
CA ASN A 167 19.43 -7.07 13.42
C ASN A 167 19.89 -8.45 13.90
N PRO A 168 21.16 -8.84 13.69
CA PRO A 168 21.66 -10.06 14.26
C PRO A 168 21.89 -9.84 15.76
N ALA A 169 21.42 -10.81 16.54
CA ALA A 169 21.73 -10.98 17.96
C ALA A 169 21.11 -9.98 18.95
N SER A 170 20.10 -10.44 19.68
CA SER A 170 20.11 -10.35 21.15
C SER A 170 19.18 -11.41 21.72
N ASN A 171 19.75 -12.59 21.97
CA ASN A 171 19.30 -13.36 23.12
C ASN A 171 19.60 -12.51 24.35
N LEU A 172 18.62 -12.16 25.18
CA LEU A 172 18.80 -12.21 26.63
C LEU A 172 17.46 -12.17 27.36
N SER A 173 17.08 -13.33 27.85
CA SER A 173 16.31 -13.52 29.06
C SER A 173 17.05 -12.99 30.30
N GLN A 174 16.25 -12.58 31.31
CA GLN A 174 16.53 -12.46 32.74
C GLN A 174 17.04 -11.12 33.33
N ASN A 175 16.19 -10.61 34.24
CA ASN A 175 16.43 -9.78 35.43
C ASN A 175 17.88 -9.62 35.91
N THR A 176 18.25 -8.42 36.37
CA THR A 176 18.70 -8.15 37.76
C THR A 176 18.93 -6.63 37.98
N VAL A 177 18.54 -6.17 39.16
CA VAL A 177 18.74 -4.85 39.78
C VAL A 177 20.23 -4.56 40.02
N GLY A 178 20.72 -3.34 39.77
CA GLY A 178 22.07 -2.94 40.18
C GLY A 178 22.47 -1.52 39.78
N ASN A 179 22.99 -0.79 40.75
CA ASN A 179 23.31 0.63 40.80
C ASN A 179 24.68 0.99 40.15
N ILE A 180 24.82 2.26 39.73
CA ILE A 180 26.00 3.16 39.91
C ILE A 180 27.20 3.16 38.91
N GLU A 181 27.42 4.37 38.38
CA GLU A 181 28.66 5.12 38.02
C GLU A 181 29.57 4.81 36.80
N GLN A 182 29.58 5.82 35.91
CA GLN A 182 30.75 6.63 35.50
C GLN A 182 31.85 6.00 34.63
N SER A 183 31.95 6.48 33.38
CA SER A 183 33.25 6.76 32.75
C SER A 183 33.09 7.74 31.59
N ASN A 184 33.69 8.93 31.74
CA ASN A 184 33.96 9.85 30.64
C ASN A 184 35.17 9.32 29.85
N ASN A 185 35.12 9.41 28.52
CA ASN A 185 36.28 9.82 27.73
C ASN A 185 35.82 10.36 26.38
N ASP A 186 36.24 11.60 26.13
CA ASP A 186 36.22 12.27 24.84
C ASP A 186 37.05 11.47 23.81
N GLN A 187 36.63 11.47 22.53
CA GLN A 187 37.36 12.16 21.46
C GLN A 187 36.76 11.87 20.08
N PHE A 188 36.59 12.97 19.36
CA PHE A 188 36.03 13.24 18.03
C PHE A 188 36.69 12.46 16.88
N ASP A 189 35.92 11.90 15.94
CA ASP A 189 36.05 12.20 14.50
C ASP A 189 34.89 11.64 13.63
N GLY A 190 34.44 12.43 12.65
CA GLY A 190 33.96 11.93 11.35
C GLY A 190 32.51 11.46 11.15
N GLY A 191 31.61 12.40 10.80
CA GLY A 191 30.73 12.23 9.62
C GLY A 191 29.34 11.58 9.79
N ALA A 192 28.33 12.43 9.99
CA ALA A 192 26.94 12.28 9.52
C ALA A 192 26.22 10.93 9.77
N THR A 193 25.56 10.73 10.92
CA THR A 193 24.35 9.85 11.10
C THR A 193 23.88 9.79 12.57
N ILE A 194 23.56 10.92 13.21
CA ILE A 194 23.11 10.88 14.62
C ILE A 194 21.70 11.46 14.82
N ASN A 195 21.20 12.35 13.94
CA ASN A 195 19.88 12.98 14.17
C ASN A 195 18.68 12.22 13.56
N ASP A 196 18.87 11.28 12.64
CA ASP A 196 17.74 10.62 11.97
C ASP A 196 17.18 9.41 12.73
N LYS A 197 17.99 8.71 13.53
CA LYS A 197 17.53 7.57 14.34
C LYS A 197 16.45 7.95 15.36
N PRO A 198 16.64 8.97 16.23
CA PRO A 198 15.63 9.31 17.22
C PRO A 198 14.35 9.88 16.60
N GLN A 199 14.42 10.48 15.41
CA GLN A 199 13.25 10.99 14.70
C GLN A 199 12.44 9.87 14.03
N LYS A 200 13.13 8.91 13.39
CA LYS A 200 12.51 7.74 12.76
C LYS A 200 11.84 6.83 13.81
N GLU A 201 12.48 6.63 14.96
CA GLU A 201 11.89 5.85 16.07
C GLU A 201 10.61 6.48 16.62
N ARG A 202 10.58 7.80 16.83
CA ARG A 202 9.35 8.51 17.26
C ARG A 202 8.24 8.37 16.24
N GLN A 203 8.57 8.54 14.97
CA GLN A 203 7.63 8.39 13.86
C GLN A 203 7.00 7.00 13.79
N LEU A 204 7.78 5.95 14.07
CA LEU A 204 7.28 4.57 14.15
C LEU A 204 6.34 4.37 15.35
N VAL A 205 6.64 4.94 16.52
CA VAL A 205 5.75 4.90 17.68
C VAL A 205 4.39 5.57 17.39
N TYR A 206 4.39 6.72 16.71
CA TYR A 206 3.15 7.37 16.30
C TYR A 206 2.35 6.54 15.29
N LEU A 207 3.04 5.88 14.36
CA LEU A 207 2.40 4.98 13.41
C LEU A 207 1.75 3.78 14.11
N GLU A 208 2.47 3.15 15.04
CA GLU A 208 1.95 2.02 15.83
C GLU A 208 0.73 2.44 16.65
N THR A 209 0.79 3.61 17.30
CA THR A 209 -0.35 4.20 18.02
C THR A 209 -1.53 4.46 17.09
N ALA A 210 -1.29 4.99 15.88
CA ALA A 210 -2.34 5.24 14.90
C ALA A 210 -2.96 3.93 14.38
N LYS A 211 -2.13 2.90 14.14
CA LYS A 211 -2.57 1.56 13.78
C LYS A 211 -3.46 0.97 14.87
N GLU A 212 -3.04 1.00 16.12
CA GLU A 212 -3.84 0.50 17.25
C GLU A 212 -5.18 1.23 17.36
N LYS A 213 -5.16 2.56 17.25
CA LYS A 213 -6.38 3.37 17.29
C LYS A 213 -7.33 3.06 16.12
N ALA A 214 -6.80 2.84 14.92
CA ALA A 214 -7.57 2.44 13.76
C ALA A 214 -8.19 1.05 13.95
N ILE A 215 -7.44 0.08 14.48
CA ILE A 215 -7.93 -1.27 14.81
C ILE A 215 -9.05 -1.20 15.85
N GLN A 216 -8.85 -0.43 16.92
CA GLN A 216 -9.88 -0.25 17.94
C GLN A 216 -11.14 0.39 17.36
N THR A 217 -10.98 1.47 16.58
CA THR A 217 -12.10 2.17 15.95
C THR A 217 -12.88 1.26 15.00
N PHE A 218 -12.17 0.43 14.23
CA PHE A 218 -12.77 -0.55 13.34
C PHE A 218 -13.60 -1.58 14.13
N ARG A 219 -13.04 -2.17 15.21
CA ARG A 219 -13.77 -3.12 16.07
C ARG A 219 -15.03 -2.50 16.68
N GLU A 220 -14.92 -1.30 17.25
CA GLU A 220 -16.07 -0.61 17.84
C GLU A 220 -17.18 -0.29 16.83
N THR A 221 -16.81 -0.09 15.57
CA THR A 221 -17.76 0.20 14.49
C THR A 221 -18.37 -1.09 13.96
N GLU A 222 -17.58 -2.15 13.86
CA GLU A 222 -18.04 -3.48 13.50
C GLU A 222 -19.02 -4.04 14.54
N ASP A 223 -18.72 -3.92 15.83
CA ASP A 223 -19.64 -4.31 16.91
C ASP A 223 -20.97 -3.56 16.81
N ARG A 224 -20.92 -2.24 16.58
CA ARG A 224 -22.13 -1.42 16.37
C ARG A 224 -22.91 -1.84 15.13
N HIS A 225 -22.22 -2.19 14.04
CA HIS A 225 -22.83 -2.65 12.81
C HIS A 225 -23.59 -3.97 13.05
N TRP A 226 -22.97 -4.95 13.72
CA TRP A 226 -23.61 -6.24 14.02
C TRP A 226 -24.77 -6.10 15.01
N VAL A 227 -24.64 -5.26 16.04
CA VAL A 227 -25.75 -4.96 16.97
C VAL A 227 -26.92 -4.29 16.25
N SER A 228 -26.65 -3.43 15.26
CA SER A 228 -27.69 -2.83 14.44
C SER A 228 -28.37 -3.83 13.50
N LEU A 229 -27.63 -4.84 13.01
CA LEU A 229 -28.15 -5.81 12.05
C LEU A 229 -28.91 -6.95 12.73
N TYR A 230 -28.47 -7.34 13.94
CA TYR A 230 -29.05 -8.40 14.75
C TYR A 230 -29.23 -7.91 16.21
N PRO A 231 -30.16 -6.96 16.45
CA PRO A 231 -30.40 -6.45 17.79
C PRO A 231 -30.81 -7.55 18.79
N GLU A 232 -31.40 -8.64 18.31
CA GLU A 232 -31.77 -9.82 19.08
C GLU A 232 -30.59 -10.66 19.59
N LEU A 233 -29.37 -10.40 19.14
CA LEU A 233 -28.16 -11.07 19.64
C LEU A 233 -27.38 -10.20 20.63
N ALA A 234 -27.80 -8.95 20.84
CA ALA A 234 -27.15 -8.01 21.76
C ALA A 234 -27.75 -8.15 23.17
N PHE A 235 -27.31 -9.16 23.92
CA PHE A 235 -27.71 -9.41 25.31
C PHE A 235 -26.52 -9.56 26.25
#